data_AF-A0A834E5Y1-F1
#
_entry.id   AF-A0A834E5Y1-F1
#
_cell.length_a   1.000
_cell.length_b   1.000
_cell.length_c   1.000
_cell.angle_alpha   90.00
_cell.angle_beta   90.00
_cell.angle_gamma   90.00
#
_symmetry.space_group_name_H-M   'P 1'
#
loop_
_entity.id
_entity.type
_entity.pdbx_description
1 polymer ?
#
loop_
_entity_poly.entity_id
_entity_poly.type
_entity_poly.pdbx_seq_one_letter_code
_entity_poly.pdbx_strand_id
1 'polypeptide(L)'
;MADSRDPASDQLKFWKEQRTTQKPDALTTGAGHPIGDKLNIMTLGPRGPLLVQDVVFTDEMAHFDRERIPERVVHAKGAGAFGYFEVTHDITKYCKAKVFEHVGKRTPIAVRFSTVGKSVFLLECYSCTLFGFIYNLISRNLY
;
A
#
# COMPACT_ATOMS: atom_id res chain seq x y z
N MET A 1 12.41 -16.45 25.33
CA MET A 1 12.80 -15.21 24.63
C MET A 1 11.72 -14.92 23.62
N ALA A 2 11.25 -13.67 23.59
CA ALA A 2 9.95 -13.28 23.09
C ALA A 2 9.63 -13.76 21.67
N ASP A 3 8.43 -14.29 21.53
CA ASP A 3 7.73 -14.66 20.31
C ASP A 3 7.30 -13.40 19.53
N SER A 4 8.22 -12.44 19.33
CA SER A 4 7.90 -11.15 18.71
C SER A 4 8.02 -11.27 17.19
N ARG A 5 6.89 -11.58 16.55
CA ARG A 5 6.72 -11.54 15.09
C ARG A 5 7.03 -10.12 14.58
N ASP A 6 7.48 -10.00 13.34
CA ASP A 6 7.76 -8.70 12.73
C ASP A 6 6.45 -7.91 12.49
N PRO A 7 6.48 -6.56 12.55
CA PRO A 7 5.26 -5.76 12.39
C PRO A 7 4.56 -5.93 11.03
N ALA A 8 5.30 -6.32 9.99
CA ALA A 8 4.72 -6.56 8.67
C ALA A 8 3.88 -7.86 8.68
N SER A 9 4.36 -8.92 9.34
CA SER A 9 3.63 -10.18 9.53
C SER A 9 2.37 -10.04 10.40
N ASP A 10 2.27 -8.99 11.22
CA ASP A 10 1.14 -8.73 12.11
C ASP A 10 0.24 -7.58 11.65
N GLN A 11 0.40 -7.10 10.40
CA GLN A 11 -0.38 -5.99 9.84
C GLN A 11 -1.91 -6.17 9.96
N LEU A 12 -2.43 -7.37 9.68
CA LEU A 12 -3.86 -7.67 9.79
C LEU A 12 -4.34 -7.69 11.26
N LYS A 13 -3.48 -8.11 12.20
CA LYS A 13 -3.82 -8.12 13.63
C LYS A 13 -3.93 -6.69 14.14
N PHE A 14 -2.94 -5.84 13.84
CA PHE A 14 -2.98 -4.43 14.23
C PHE A 14 -4.19 -3.70 13.66
N TRP A 15 -4.53 -3.96 12.39
CA TRP A 15 -5.72 -3.38 11.78
C TRP A 15 -7.02 -3.79 12.51
N LYS A 16 -7.13 -5.07 12.90
CA LYS A 16 -8.28 -5.57 13.65
C LYS A 16 -8.34 -4.98 15.06
N GLU A 17 -7.21 -4.94 15.76
CA GLU A 17 -7.10 -4.42 17.12
C GLU A 17 -7.49 -2.94 17.20
N GLN A 18 -7.05 -2.13 16.23
CA GLN A 18 -7.41 -0.71 16.12
C GLN A 18 -8.91 -0.46 15.96
N ARG A 19 -9.67 -1.45 15.47
CA ARG A 19 -11.12 -1.33 15.19
C ARG A 19 -12.00 -2.14 16.15
N THR A 20 -11.47 -2.62 17.27
CA THR A 20 -12.18 -3.55 18.19
C THR A 20 -13.55 -3.04 18.66
N THR A 21 -13.70 -1.74 18.86
CA THR A 21 -14.95 -1.11 19.34
C THR A 21 -15.95 -0.80 18.22
N GLN A 22 -15.54 -0.86 16.95
CA GLN A 22 -16.36 -0.48 15.80
C GLN A 22 -17.10 -1.69 15.22
N LYS A 23 -18.38 -1.50 14.86
CA LYS A 23 -19.12 -2.49 14.07
C LYS A 23 -18.52 -2.55 12.65
N PRO A 24 -18.42 -3.73 11.99
CA PRO A 24 -18.00 -3.81 10.60
C PRO A 24 -18.93 -3.01 9.69
N ASP A 25 -18.33 -2.35 8.70
CA ASP A 25 -19.07 -1.58 7.70
C ASP A 25 -19.94 -2.51 6.85
N ALA A 26 -21.10 -2.01 6.41
CA ALA A 26 -21.93 -2.74 5.46
C ALA A 26 -21.20 -2.84 4.12
N LEU A 27 -21.11 -4.04 3.57
CA LEU A 27 -20.51 -4.25 2.26
C LEU A 27 -21.41 -3.60 1.19
N THR A 28 -20.79 -2.85 0.28
CA THR A 28 -21.48 -2.12 -0.78
C THR A 28 -20.84 -2.38 -2.14
N THR A 29 -21.62 -2.20 -3.19
CA THR A 29 -21.12 -2.14 -4.58
C THR A 29 -20.29 -0.87 -4.81
N GLY A 30 -19.58 -0.76 -5.94
CA GLY A 30 -18.86 0.46 -6.30
C GLY A 30 -19.76 1.71 -6.37
N ALA A 31 -21.06 1.53 -6.61
CA ALA A 31 -22.06 2.59 -6.60
C ALA A 31 -22.67 2.87 -5.20
N GLY A 32 -22.22 2.20 -4.14
CA GLY A 32 -22.68 2.41 -2.76
C GLY A 32 -23.98 1.68 -2.39
N HIS A 33 -24.51 0.81 -3.24
CA HIS A 33 -25.70 0.00 -2.89
C HIS A 33 -25.32 -1.12 -1.92
N PRO A 34 -26.09 -1.34 -0.84
CA PRO A 34 -25.81 -2.40 0.12
C PRO A 34 -25.97 -3.79 -0.50
N ILE A 35 -25.02 -4.68 -0.21
CA ILE A 35 -25.02 -6.07 -0.69
C ILE A 35 -25.60 -6.97 0.41
N GLY A 36 -26.52 -7.87 0.02
CA GLY A 36 -27.10 -8.86 0.93
C GLY A 36 -26.19 -10.07 1.13
N ASP A 37 -25.94 -10.83 0.06
CA ASP A 37 -25.03 -11.97 0.02
C ASP A 37 -23.97 -11.75 -1.06
N LYS A 38 -22.71 -11.98 -0.70
CA LYS A 38 -21.52 -11.83 -1.55
C LYS A 38 -20.78 -13.16 -1.76
N LEU A 39 -21.20 -14.22 -1.08
CA LEU A 39 -20.53 -15.53 -1.16
C LEU A 39 -21.11 -16.40 -2.27
N ASN A 40 -22.33 -16.10 -2.73
CA ASN A 40 -23.04 -16.85 -3.75
C ASN A 40 -23.39 -15.95 -4.94
N ILE A 41 -23.34 -16.53 -6.14
CA ILE A 41 -23.78 -15.89 -7.39
C ILE A 41 -25.26 -16.13 -7.63
N MET A 42 -25.92 -15.21 -8.34
CA MET A 42 -27.32 -15.36 -8.70
C MET A 42 -27.49 -16.27 -9.92
N THR A 43 -28.07 -17.46 -9.70
CA THR A 43 -28.33 -18.46 -10.73
C THR A 43 -29.82 -18.74 -10.91
N LEU A 44 -30.20 -19.28 -12.07
CA LEU A 44 -31.55 -19.78 -12.32
C LEU A 44 -31.78 -21.13 -11.62
N GLY A 45 -31.98 -21.10 -10.31
CA GLY A 45 -32.11 -22.30 -9.47
C GLY A 45 -30.75 -22.92 -9.10
N PRO A 46 -30.74 -24.01 -8.29
CA PRO A 46 -29.52 -24.52 -7.66
C PRO A 46 -28.42 -25.03 -8.61
N ARG A 47 -28.78 -25.38 -9.85
CA ARG A 47 -27.85 -25.86 -10.89
C ARG A 47 -28.08 -25.16 -12.23
N GLY A 48 -28.72 -24.00 -12.22
CA GLY A 48 -28.95 -23.23 -13.44
C GLY A 48 -27.76 -22.37 -13.84
N PRO A 49 -27.83 -21.73 -15.03
CA PRO A 49 -26.83 -20.78 -15.47
C PRO A 49 -26.84 -19.50 -14.61
N LEU A 50 -25.71 -18.77 -14.66
CA LEU A 50 -25.57 -17.42 -14.10
C LEU A 50 -26.52 -16.45 -14.80
N LEU A 51 -27.11 -15.54 -14.03
CA LEU A 51 -27.95 -14.48 -14.57
C LEU A 51 -27.15 -13.19 -14.76
N VAL A 52 -27.31 -12.54 -15.93
CA VAL A 52 -26.67 -11.23 -16.23
C VAL A 52 -27.19 -10.11 -15.33
N GLN A 53 -28.38 -10.29 -14.74
CA GLN A 53 -28.94 -9.34 -13.77
C GLN A 53 -28.15 -9.26 -12.46
N ASP A 54 -27.20 -10.17 -12.23
CA ASP A 54 -26.27 -10.11 -11.10
C ASP A 54 -25.25 -8.98 -11.31
N VAL A 55 -25.69 -7.76 -10.98
CA VAL A 55 -24.87 -6.55 -11.04
C VAL A 55 -23.76 -6.57 -9.99
N VAL A 56 -23.93 -7.27 -8.87
CA VAL A 56 -22.93 -7.35 -7.79
C VAL A 56 -21.73 -8.15 -8.26
N PHE A 57 -21.98 -9.33 -8.83
CA PHE A 57 -20.92 -10.17 -9.41
C PHE A 57 -20.18 -9.45 -10.55
N THR A 58 -20.94 -8.82 -11.45
CA THR A 58 -20.36 -8.16 -12.63
C THR A 58 -19.49 -6.97 -12.24
N ASP A 59 -19.91 -6.16 -11.26
CA ASP A 59 -19.16 -5.00 -10.76
C ASP A 59 -17.81 -5.42 -10.17
N GLU A 60 -17.82 -6.42 -9.27
CA GLU A 60 -16.60 -6.90 -8.61
C GLU A 60 -15.61 -7.53 -9.59
N MET A 61 -16.10 -8.36 -10.52
CA MET A 61 -15.23 -9.00 -11.51
C MET A 61 -14.72 -8.00 -12.55
N ALA A 62 -15.55 -7.06 -13.00
CA ALA A 62 -15.11 -6.03 -13.93
C ALA A 62 -14.03 -5.11 -13.32
N HIS A 63 -14.07 -4.87 -12.01
CA HIS A 63 -13.03 -4.14 -11.30
C HIS A 63 -11.76 -4.99 -11.16
N PHE A 64 -11.88 -6.25 -10.73
CA PHE A 64 -10.76 -7.20 -10.59
C PHE A 64 -9.97 -7.36 -11.89
N ASP A 65 -10.67 -7.53 -13.02
CA ASP A 65 -10.05 -7.67 -14.35
C ASP A 65 -9.23 -6.43 -14.77
N ARG A 66 -9.50 -5.27 -14.17
CA ARG A 66 -8.88 -3.98 -14.50
C ARG A 66 -7.89 -3.48 -13.44
N GLU A 67 -7.52 -4.31 -12.46
CA GLU A 67 -6.56 -3.92 -11.42
C GLU A 67 -5.15 -3.67 -11.98
N ARG A 68 -4.79 -4.34 -13.08
CA ARG A 68 -3.46 -4.25 -13.66
C ARG A 68 -3.34 -3.03 -14.58
N ILE A 69 -2.62 -2.02 -14.10
CA ILE A 69 -2.12 -0.90 -14.89
C ILE A 69 -0.73 -1.28 -15.43
N PRO A 70 -0.35 -0.88 -16.67
CA PRO A 70 0.98 -1.15 -17.20
C PRO A 70 2.08 -0.64 -16.25
N GLU A 71 3.11 -1.46 -16.06
CA GLU A 71 4.27 -1.11 -15.24
C GLU A 71 5.15 -0.06 -15.92
N ARG A 72 5.99 0.62 -15.14
CA ARG A 72 6.99 1.55 -15.69
C ARG A 72 8.02 0.75 -16.49
N VAL A 73 8.40 1.24 -17.69
CA VAL A 73 9.36 0.58 -18.61
C VAL A 73 10.73 0.30 -17.95
N VAL A 74 11.13 1.16 -17.01
CA VAL A 74 12.30 1.00 -16.14
C VAL A 74 11.88 1.31 -14.70
N HIS A 75 12.65 0.86 -13.71
CA HIS A 75 12.32 1.08 -12.29
C HIS A 75 10.96 0.49 -11.88
N ALA A 76 10.61 -0.65 -12.49
CA ALA A 76 9.31 -1.28 -12.36
C ALA A 76 9.04 -1.72 -10.90
N LYS A 77 10.00 -2.41 -10.30
CA LYS A 77 9.95 -2.83 -8.89
C LYS A 77 10.50 -1.74 -7.97
N GLY A 78 9.75 -1.41 -6.92
CA GLY A 78 10.17 -0.44 -5.92
C GLY A 78 9.34 -0.45 -4.66
N ALA A 79 9.85 0.21 -3.63
CA ALA A 79 9.18 0.44 -2.35
C ALA A 79 9.14 1.95 -2.07
N GLY A 80 8.07 2.40 -1.42
CA GLY A 80 7.87 3.81 -1.08
C GLY A 80 7.87 4.03 0.43
N ALA A 81 8.36 5.19 0.86
CA ALA A 81 8.23 5.66 2.23
C ALA A 81 7.97 7.16 2.27
N PHE A 82 7.25 7.60 3.30
CA PHE A 82 6.98 9.01 3.57
C PHE A 82 7.80 9.47 4.77
N GLY A 83 8.14 10.75 4.78
CA GLY A 83 8.87 11.36 5.87
C GLY A 83 8.90 12.88 5.75
N TYR A 84 9.85 13.50 6.42
CA TYR A 84 10.09 14.93 6.34
C TYR A 84 11.56 15.22 6.07
N PHE A 85 11.82 16.28 5.33
CA PHE A 85 13.13 16.87 5.16
C PHE A 85 13.24 18.11 6.05
N GLU A 86 14.27 18.17 6.88
CA GLU A 86 14.55 19.29 7.79
C GLU A 86 15.84 20.01 7.39
N VAL A 87 15.77 21.32 7.23
CA VAL A 87 16.93 22.16 6.89
C VAL A 87 17.81 22.35 8.12
N THR A 88 19.03 21.82 8.11
CA THR A 88 19.98 21.96 9.23
C THR A 88 20.98 23.09 9.05
N HIS A 89 21.32 23.43 7.80
CA HIS A 89 22.32 24.45 7.46
C HIS A 89 21.73 25.48 6.50
N ASP A 90 22.15 26.73 6.66
CA ASP A 90 21.69 27.82 5.80
C ASP A 90 22.43 27.81 4.45
N ILE A 91 21.67 27.71 3.36
CA ILE A 91 22.14 27.66 1.97
C ILE A 91 21.49 28.78 1.14
N THR A 92 20.82 29.75 1.77
CA THR A 92 20.07 30.83 1.12
C THR A 92 20.94 31.69 0.20
N LYS A 93 22.25 31.77 0.48
CA LYS A 93 23.24 32.45 -0.40
C LYS A 93 23.34 31.84 -1.80
N TYR A 94 23.05 30.55 -1.96
CA TYR A 94 23.19 29.84 -3.24
C TYR A 94 21.84 29.53 -3.87
N CYS A 95 20.81 29.27 -3.08
CA CYS A 95 19.51 28.83 -3.57
C CYS A 95 18.38 29.60 -2.91
N LYS A 96 17.52 30.24 -3.72
CA LYS A 96 16.30 30.95 -3.27
C LYS A 96 15.06 30.03 -3.20
N ALA A 97 15.23 28.71 -3.30
CA ALA A 97 14.11 27.79 -3.24
C ALA A 97 13.47 27.82 -1.85
N LYS A 98 12.14 27.94 -1.80
CA LYS A 98 11.36 27.98 -0.53
C LYS A 98 11.60 26.76 0.35
N VAL A 99 12.08 25.65 -0.19
CA VAL A 99 12.40 24.44 0.60
C VAL A 99 13.56 24.68 1.58
N PHE A 100 14.49 25.60 1.26
CA PHE A 100 15.70 25.88 2.05
C PHE A 100 15.67 27.24 2.77
N GLU A 101 14.50 27.85 2.88
CA GLU A 101 14.32 29.25 3.30
C GLU A 101 14.82 29.56 4.71
N HIS A 102 14.57 28.66 5.66
CA HIS A 102 14.96 28.82 7.06
C HIS A 102 15.45 27.49 7.63
N VAL A 103 16.46 27.58 8.50
CA VAL A 103 16.94 26.44 9.30
C VAL A 103 15.81 25.98 10.24
N GLY A 104 15.56 24.68 10.29
CA GLY A 104 14.46 24.05 11.02
C GLY A 104 13.16 23.90 10.21
N LYS A 105 13.11 24.37 8.95
CA LYS A 105 11.93 24.17 8.09
C LYS A 105 11.77 22.69 7.75
N ARG A 106 10.64 22.10 8.13
CA ARG A 106 10.25 20.73 7.78
C ARG A 106 9.36 20.72 6.54
N THR A 107 9.75 19.95 5.54
CA THR A 107 8.97 19.76 4.30
C THR A 107 8.59 18.29 4.14
N PRO A 108 7.32 17.98 3.86
CA PRO A 108 6.89 16.59 3.66
C PRO A 108 7.51 16.05 2.37
N ILE A 109 8.09 14.85 2.44
CA ILE A 109 8.72 14.19 1.30
C ILE A 109 8.15 12.79 1.10
N ALA A 110 8.10 12.38 -0.17
CA ALA A 110 7.78 11.03 -0.58
C ALA A 110 8.97 10.48 -1.35
N VAL A 111 9.50 9.33 -0.92
CA VAL A 111 10.65 8.68 -1.55
C VAL A 111 10.22 7.35 -2.14
N ARG A 112 10.68 7.06 -3.36
CA ARG A 112 10.49 5.77 -4.03
C ARG A 112 11.86 5.17 -4.36
N PHE A 113 12.19 4.05 -3.70
CA PHE A 113 13.35 3.23 -4.04
C PHE A 113 12.96 2.24 -5.14
N SER A 114 13.84 1.99 -6.11
CA SER A 114 13.53 1.07 -7.22
C SER A 114 14.77 0.43 -7.84
N THR A 115 14.59 -0.73 -8.47
CA THR A 115 15.66 -1.46 -9.18
C THR A 115 15.54 -1.29 -10.70
N VAL A 116 16.66 -1.24 -11.42
CA VAL A 116 16.67 -0.91 -12.87
C VAL A 116 16.42 -2.15 -13.75
N GLY A 117 16.94 -3.32 -13.38
CA GLY A 117 17.07 -4.48 -14.28
C GLY A 117 16.09 -5.63 -14.11
N LYS A 118 15.04 -5.50 -13.29
CA LYS A 118 14.06 -6.59 -13.05
C LYS A 118 12.64 -6.12 -13.35
N SER A 119 11.94 -6.85 -14.22
CA SER A 119 10.47 -6.81 -14.36
C SER A 119 9.82 -7.29 -13.06
N VAL A 120 8.63 -6.78 -12.71
CA VAL A 120 7.98 -7.03 -11.40
C VAL A 120 7.84 -8.52 -11.06
N PHE A 121 7.80 -9.39 -12.08
CA PHE A 121 7.60 -10.83 -11.94
C PHE A 121 8.86 -11.67 -11.66
N LEU A 122 10.07 -11.12 -11.79
CA LEU A 122 11.29 -11.88 -11.50
C LEU A 122 11.54 -11.91 -9.98
N LEU A 123 11.11 -13.03 -9.39
CA LEU A 123 11.29 -13.52 -8.02
C LEU A 123 12.49 -12.92 -7.28
N GLU A 124 12.22 -12.44 -6.07
CA GLU A 124 13.27 -12.32 -5.05
C GLU A 124 12.65 -12.53 -3.66
N CYS A 125 12.63 -13.79 -3.21
CA CYS A 125 12.48 -14.15 -1.80
C CYS A 125 13.72 -13.79 -0.96
N TYR A 126 14.84 -13.35 -1.58
CA TYR A 126 16.12 -13.20 -0.89
C TYR A 126 16.57 -11.74 -0.64
N SER A 127 15.83 -10.73 -1.10
CA SER A 127 16.22 -9.31 -0.90
C SER A 127 15.51 -8.64 0.30
N CYS A 128 14.45 -9.23 0.85
CA CYS A 128 13.73 -8.67 2.01
C CYS A 128 14.60 -8.56 3.28
N THR A 129 15.59 -9.43 3.45
CA THR A 129 16.48 -9.40 4.63
C THR A 129 17.47 -8.23 4.59
N LEU A 130 17.90 -7.77 3.41
CA LEU A 130 18.87 -6.68 3.29
C LEU A 130 18.22 -5.29 3.43
N PHE A 131 16.99 -5.12 2.92
CA PHE A 131 16.24 -3.87 3.06
C PHE A 131 15.76 -3.65 4.51
N GLY A 132 15.37 -4.72 5.21
CA GLY A 132 15.06 -4.66 6.63
C GLY A 132 16.26 -4.25 7.49
N PHE A 133 17.49 -4.64 7.10
CA PHE A 133 18.71 -4.28 7.82
C PHE A 133 19.05 -2.79 7.68
N ILE A 134 18.88 -2.21 6.49
CA ILE A 134 19.14 -0.77 6.25
C ILE A 134 18.10 0.09 6.97
N TYR A 135 16.81 -0.28 6.96
CA TYR A 135 15.77 0.47 7.70
C TYR A 135 15.94 0.40 9.23
N ASN A 136 16.35 -0.74 9.77
CA ASN A 136 16.62 -0.88 11.20
C ASN A 136 17.89 -0.10 11.62
N LEU A 137 18.89 -0.01 10.73
CA LEU A 137 20.09 0.80 10.95
C LEU A 137 19.80 2.31 10.93
N ILE A 138 18.89 2.77 10.07
CA ILE A 138 18.45 4.18 10.04
C ILE A 138 17.61 4.52 11.28
N SER A 139 16.76 3.59 11.75
CA SER A 139 15.92 3.85 12.93
C SER A 139 16.69 3.81 14.27
N ARG A 140 17.84 3.13 14.33
CA ARG A 140 18.68 3.06 15.55
C ARG A 140 19.66 4.23 15.72
N ASN A 141 19.88 5.05 14.70
CA ASN A 141 20.79 6.21 14.75
C ASN A 141 20.06 7.56 14.88
N LEU A 142 18.74 7.54 15.09
CA LEU A 142 17.89 8.73 15.17
C LEU A 142 17.21 8.93 16.54
N TYR A 143 17.72 8.27 17.59
CA TYR A 143 17.42 8.53 19.00
C TYR A 143 18.70 8.67 19.80
#